data_AF-A0A6C0GJG3-F1
#
_entry.id   AF-A0A6C0GJG3-F1
#
_cell.length_a   1.000
_cell.length_b   1.000
_cell.length_c   1.000
_cell.angle_alpha   90.00
_cell.angle_beta   90.00
_cell.angle_gamma   90.00
#
_symmetry.space_group_name_H-M   'P 1'
#
loop_
_entity.id
_entity.type
_entity.pdbx_description
1 polymer ?
#
loop_
_entity_poly.entity_id
_entity_poly.type
_entity_poly.pdbx_seq_one_letter_code
_entity_poly.pdbx_strand_id
1 'polypeptide(L)'
;MKKIPLRALFLAGLSLITSIAQAQTPVFYSEPLIPYFSKVPTPPASVAEAFKMSAYDASTYTITSPAYLTEFRSKLSSIQEDIQISSAMLSMNAGPSTDTQMKLAAQMQDPVFQKKIEAMSQQEKMEFAMKMQQEMAAGSAPVQAEDEDVAEVINEIAEITTNLNTKHGLLNFENSLNGKYSAYSQKIKEYNLKMQEWEMAEVAKLPNLPQKMGVSAGKDPQKVKNIKLASINKQIEFMDQQLKAFNIEWNKYLQAVRPQLTKADQRFAKIEYYKRVRNNAFKNTLLAHQGTLLSYVQTMAEISELIIKESAELQALKLKVEHAPLTEYEGNL
;
A
#
# COMPACT_ATOMS: atom_id res chain seq x y z
N MET A 1 13.29 -35.30 10.69
CA MET A 1 12.56 -34.88 9.47
C MET A 1 11.14 -35.44 9.52
N LYS A 2 10.17 -34.65 9.98
CA LYS A 2 8.76 -35.06 10.06
C LYS A 2 8.01 -34.47 8.87
N LYS A 3 7.49 -35.34 7.99
CA LYS A 3 6.59 -34.98 6.89
C LYS A 3 5.21 -34.69 7.48
N ILE A 4 4.70 -33.49 7.25
CA ILE A 4 3.31 -33.12 7.57
C ILE A 4 2.45 -33.52 6.35
N PRO A 5 1.32 -34.23 6.52
CA PRO A 5 0.52 -34.72 5.40
C PRO A 5 -0.27 -33.59 4.73
N LEU A 6 -0.26 -33.60 3.39
CA LEU A 6 -0.85 -32.66 2.45
C LEU A 6 -2.41 -32.61 2.44
N ARG A 7 -3.07 -32.96 3.55
CA ARG A 7 -4.54 -33.03 3.64
C ARG A 7 -5.18 -31.93 4.50
N ALA A 8 -4.40 -31.06 5.12
CA ALA A 8 -4.92 -29.91 5.89
C ALA A 8 -5.13 -28.62 5.07
N LEU A 9 -4.71 -28.59 3.80
CA LEU A 9 -4.82 -27.40 2.92
C LEU A 9 -6.03 -27.42 1.97
N PHE A 10 -6.84 -28.48 2.00
CA PHE A 10 -8.00 -28.63 1.12
C PHE A 10 -9.36 -28.28 1.79
N LEU A 11 -9.35 -27.86 3.06
CA LEU A 11 -10.57 -27.53 3.81
C LEU A 11 -10.74 -26.03 4.10
N ALA A 12 -9.79 -25.18 3.73
CA ALA A 12 -9.91 -23.72 3.82
C ALA A 12 -10.34 -23.05 2.49
N GLY A 13 -10.34 -23.80 1.38
CA GLY A 13 -10.73 -23.30 0.05
C GLY A 13 -12.14 -23.65 -0.40
N LEU A 14 -12.88 -24.47 0.38
CA LEU A 14 -14.22 -24.96 0.00
C LEU A 14 -15.36 -24.41 0.84
N SER A 15 -15.11 -23.54 1.81
CA SER A 15 -16.14 -22.85 2.61
C SER A 15 -16.56 -21.50 2.04
N LEU A 16 -15.97 -21.04 0.93
CA LEU A 16 -16.31 -19.76 0.29
C LEU A 16 -17.29 -19.88 -0.89
N ILE A 17 -17.71 -21.09 -1.29
CA ILE A 17 -18.52 -21.28 -2.51
C ILE A 17 -19.94 -21.83 -2.22
N THR A 18 -20.26 -22.31 -1.03
CA THR A 18 -21.62 -22.83 -0.73
C THR A 18 -22.57 -21.85 -0.04
N SER A 19 -22.21 -20.58 0.12
CA SER A 19 -23.06 -19.55 0.76
C SER A 19 -23.74 -18.57 -0.20
N ILE A 20 -23.47 -18.63 -1.51
CA ILE A 20 -23.94 -17.64 -2.51
C ILE A 20 -25.32 -18.02 -3.09
N ALA A 21 -26.24 -18.48 -2.25
CA ALA A 21 -27.62 -18.80 -2.66
C ALA A 21 -28.67 -18.12 -1.76
N GLN A 22 -28.30 -17.01 -1.13
CA GLN A 22 -29.27 -16.00 -0.73
C GLN A 22 -28.90 -14.74 -1.49
N ALA A 23 -29.86 -14.16 -2.21
CA ALA A 23 -29.74 -12.87 -2.86
C ALA A 23 -29.41 -11.81 -1.79
N GLN A 24 -28.12 -11.65 -1.49
CA GLN A 24 -27.66 -10.57 -0.65
C GLN A 24 -27.87 -9.30 -1.47
N THR A 25 -28.78 -8.46 -0.98
CA THR A 25 -28.88 -7.08 -1.44
C THR A 25 -27.47 -6.47 -1.40
N PRO A 26 -26.96 -5.90 -2.49
CA PRO A 26 -25.63 -5.34 -2.52
C PRO A 26 -25.44 -4.38 -1.34
N VAL A 27 -24.43 -4.64 -0.51
CA VAL A 27 -24.07 -3.80 0.63
C VAL A 27 -23.25 -2.64 0.09
N PHE A 28 -23.93 -1.65 -0.46
CA PHE A 28 -23.27 -0.44 -0.93
C PHE A 28 -22.67 0.30 0.27
N TYR A 29 -21.36 0.52 0.24
CA TYR A 29 -20.72 1.41 1.21
C TYR A 29 -21.29 2.83 1.05
N SER A 30 -22.07 3.25 2.04
CA SER A 30 -22.87 4.49 2.00
C SER A 30 -22.45 5.51 3.05
N GLU A 31 -21.44 5.18 3.86
CA GLU A 31 -20.92 6.11 4.85
C GLU A 31 -20.01 7.16 4.19
N PRO A 32 -19.97 8.39 4.73
CA PRO A 32 -19.06 9.43 4.26
C PRO A 32 -17.60 9.02 4.41
N LEU A 33 -16.79 9.21 3.37
CA LEU A 33 -15.34 8.97 3.39
C LEU A 33 -14.53 10.17 3.92
N ILE A 34 -15.14 11.35 4.04
CA ILE A 34 -14.50 12.57 4.60
C ILE A 34 -13.71 12.35 5.91
N PRO A 35 -14.19 11.57 6.90
CA PRO A 35 -13.44 11.31 8.12
C PRO A 35 -12.08 10.63 7.87
N TYR A 36 -11.97 9.82 6.83
CA TYR A 36 -10.72 9.17 6.44
C TYR A 36 -9.81 10.12 5.67
N PHE A 37 -10.37 10.97 4.80
CA PHE A 37 -9.62 11.95 4.00
C PHE A 37 -8.99 13.06 4.86
N SER A 38 -9.64 13.39 5.98
CA SER A 38 -9.16 14.38 6.95
C SER A 38 -8.11 13.82 7.92
N LYS A 39 -8.13 12.51 8.19
CA LYS A 39 -7.26 11.82 9.14
C LYS A 39 -6.11 11.05 8.50
N VAL A 40 -5.73 11.42 7.27
CA VAL A 40 -4.58 10.82 6.58
C VAL A 40 -3.33 10.93 7.49
N PRO A 41 -2.68 9.81 7.83
CA PRO A 41 -1.47 9.79 8.63
C PRO A 41 -0.35 10.59 7.96
N THR A 42 0.32 11.45 8.72
CA THR A 42 1.45 12.24 8.21
C THR A 42 2.77 11.52 8.49
N PRO A 43 3.76 11.62 7.58
CA PRO A 43 5.12 11.20 7.87
C PRO A 43 5.68 11.95 9.10
N PRO A 44 6.61 11.33 9.84
CA PRO A 44 7.26 11.94 10.99
C PRO A 44 8.17 13.08 10.53
N ALA A 45 8.39 14.09 11.36
CA ALA A 45 9.32 15.18 11.09
C ALA A 45 10.79 14.82 11.37
N SER A 46 11.02 13.72 12.10
CA SER A 46 12.35 13.22 12.46
C SER A 46 12.35 11.73 12.79
N VAL A 47 13.52 11.11 12.79
CA VAL A 47 13.77 9.75 13.29
C VAL A 47 13.31 9.59 14.75
N ALA A 48 13.57 10.58 15.60
CA ALA A 48 13.17 10.55 16.99
C ALA A 48 11.64 10.55 17.16
N GLU A 49 10.92 11.28 16.30
CA GLU A 49 9.46 11.27 16.28
C GLU A 49 8.93 9.93 15.75
N ALA A 50 9.50 9.41 14.66
CA ALA A 50 9.14 8.11 14.10
C ALA A 50 9.23 6.98 15.14
N PHE A 51 10.30 6.98 15.93
CA PHE A 51 10.50 6.03 17.01
C PHE A 51 9.43 6.15 18.11
N LYS A 52 9.02 7.38 18.48
CA LYS A 52 7.94 7.62 19.46
C LYS A 52 6.57 7.20 18.95
N MET A 53 6.33 7.31 17.65
CA MET A 53 5.07 6.89 17.03
C MET A 53 4.95 5.37 16.97
N SER A 54 6.08 4.67 16.92
CA SER A 54 6.14 3.22 16.71
C SER A 54 6.03 2.42 18.01
N ALA A 55 5.64 1.15 17.88
CA ALA A 55 5.75 0.20 18.98
C ALA A 55 7.14 -0.46 18.94
N TYR A 56 7.94 -0.23 19.98
CA TYR A 56 9.30 -0.72 20.13
C TYR A 56 9.36 -1.87 21.14
N ASP A 57 9.94 -3.00 20.73
CA ASP A 57 10.28 -4.11 21.62
C ASP A 57 11.77 -4.04 21.99
N ALA A 58 12.03 -3.68 23.25
CA ALA A 58 13.38 -3.55 23.79
C ALA A 58 14.15 -4.88 23.87
N SER A 59 13.45 -6.02 23.94
CA SER A 59 14.09 -7.33 24.06
C SER A 59 14.69 -7.79 22.73
N THR A 60 14.03 -7.43 21.61
CA THR A 60 14.44 -7.83 20.26
C THR A 60 15.01 -6.67 19.44
N TYR A 61 14.91 -5.43 19.96
CA TYR A 61 15.21 -4.19 19.24
C TYR A 61 14.43 -4.06 17.92
N THR A 62 13.18 -4.52 17.91
CA THR A 62 12.32 -4.49 16.72
C THR A 62 11.28 -3.38 16.79
N ILE A 63 10.88 -2.91 15.62
CA ILE A 63 9.86 -1.90 15.42
C ILE A 63 8.65 -2.56 14.76
N THR A 64 7.47 -2.32 15.33
CA THR A 64 6.19 -2.64 14.68
C THR A 64 5.42 -1.37 14.37
N SER A 65 4.57 -1.47 13.34
CA SER A 65 3.75 -0.35 12.87
C SER A 65 2.88 0.20 14.00
N PRO A 66 2.65 1.53 14.04
CA PRO A 66 1.79 2.12 15.06
C PRO A 66 0.38 1.53 15.00
N ALA A 67 -0.18 1.17 16.16
CA ALA A 67 -1.50 0.52 16.23
C ALA A 67 -2.61 1.33 15.53
N TYR A 68 -2.58 2.66 15.65
CA TYR A 68 -3.55 3.54 14.99
C TYR A 68 -3.47 3.48 13.46
N LEU A 69 -2.27 3.28 12.90
CA LEU A 69 -2.05 3.14 11.46
C LEU A 69 -2.54 1.78 10.96
N THR A 70 -2.29 0.72 11.72
CA THR A 70 -2.83 -0.61 11.44
C THR A 70 -4.35 -0.62 11.45
N GLU A 71 -4.98 0.03 12.45
CA GLU A 71 -6.44 0.18 12.51
C GLU A 71 -6.98 0.99 11.33
N PHE A 72 -6.32 2.12 11.00
CA PHE A 72 -6.70 2.96 9.88
C PHE A 72 -6.67 2.19 8.54
N ARG A 73 -5.59 1.44 8.28
CA ARG A 73 -5.47 0.62 7.06
C ARG A 73 -6.48 -0.50 7.02
N SER A 74 -6.67 -1.22 8.14
CA SER A 74 -7.66 -2.31 8.21
C SER A 74 -9.06 -1.81 7.87
N LYS A 75 -9.45 -0.62 8.36
CA LYS A 75 -10.72 0.01 8.00
C LYS A 75 -10.80 0.35 6.51
N LEU A 76 -9.76 0.97 5.93
CA LEU A 76 -9.75 1.28 4.50
C LEU A 76 -9.79 0.03 3.62
N SER A 77 -9.13 -1.06 4.01
CA SER A 77 -9.16 -2.33 3.29
C SER A 77 -10.54 -2.96 3.32
N SER A 78 -11.23 -2.93 4.47
CA SER A 78 -12.61 -3.40 4.59
C SER A 78 -13.55 -2.63 3.65
N ILE A 79 -13.43 -1.30 3.61
CA ILE A 79 -14.25 -0.47 2.69
C ILE A 79 -13.95 -0.81 1.22
N GLN A 80 -12.68 -1.01 0.88
CA GLN A 80 -12.29 -1.39 -0.48
C GLN A 80 -12.85 -2.77 -0.87
N GLU A 81 -12.86 -3.71 0.06
CA GLU A 81 -13.46 -5.04 -0.12
C GLU A 81 -14.97 -4.93 -0.36
N ASP A 82 -15.68 -4.13 0.43
CA ASP A 82 -17.12 -3.86 0.24
C ASP A 82 -17.42 -3.27 -1.15
N ILE A 83 -16.58 -2.34 -1.62
CA ILE A 83 -16.67 -1.75 -2.96
C ILE A 83 -16.45 -2.83 -4.04
N GLN A 84 -15.46 -3.71 -3.88
CA GLN A 84 -15.16 -4.78 -4.83
C GLN A 84 -16.29 -5.81 -4.90
N ILE A 85 -16.82 -6.24 -3.75
CA ILE A 85 -17.95 -7.16 -3.65
C ILE A 85 -19.18 -6.54 -4.33
N SER A 86 -19.48 -5.27 -4.04
CA SER A 86 -20.60 -4.54 -4.64
C SER A 86 -20.47 -4.40 -6.17
N SER A 87 -19.26 -4.08 -6.67
CA SER A 87 -18.97 -3.99 -8.10
C SER A 87 -19.14 -5.34 -8.81
N ALA A 88 -18.68 -6.43 -8.19
CA ALA A 88 -18.87 -7.78 -8.71
C ALA A 88 -20.36 -8.16 -8.79
N MET A 89 -21.13 -7.89 -7.73
CA MET A 89 -22.58 -8.13 -7.71
C MET A 89 -23.34 -7.31 -8.76
N LEU A 90 -23.00 -6.03 -8.95
CA LEU A 90 -23.61 -5.19 -9.98
C LEU A 90 -23.29 -5.70 -11.39
N SER A 91 -22.06 -6.18 -11.61
CA SER A 91 -21.63 -6.74 -12.88
C SER A 91 -22.38 -8.05 -13.20
N MET A 92 -22.70 -8.85 -12.17
CA MET A 92 -23.55 -10.05 -12.30
C MET A 92 -25.04 -9.72 -12.49
N ASN A 93 -25.53 -8.63 -11.88
CA ASN A 93 -26.94 -8.21 -11.91
C ASN A 93 -27.27 -7.20 -13.04
N ALA A 94 -26.31 -6.85 -13.90
CA ALA A 94 -26.54 -6.00 -15.08
C ALA A 94 -27.37 -6.68 -16.20
N GLY A 95 -27.93 -7.87 -15.92
CA GLY A 95 -28.78 -8.65 -16.83
C GLY A 95 -27.97 -9.58 -17.74
N PRO A 96 -28.61 -10.59 -18.36
CA PRO A 96 -27.95 -11.45 -19.32
C PRO A 96 -27.65 -10.61 -20.56
N SER A 97 -26.40 -10.26 -20.69
CA SER A 97 -25.81 -9.98 -21.97
C SER A 97 -26.00 -11.16 -22.92
N THR A 98 -26.00 -10.85 -24.22
CA THR A 98 -26.18 -11.76 -25.37
C THR A 98 -25.69 -13.21 -25.15
N ASP A 99 -26.27 -14.20 -25.83
CA ASP A 99 -25.89 -15.64 -25.78
C ASP A 99 -24.37 -15.91 -25.73
N THR A 100 -23.57 -15.02 -26.32
CA THR A 100 -22.11 -15.01 -26.27
C THR A 100 -21.53 -14.88 -24.85
N GLN A 101 -22.06 -13.97 -24.02
CA GLN A 101 -21.57 -13.75 -22.66
C GLN A 101 -22.02 -14.84 -21.68
N MET A 102 -23.21 -15.44 -21.86
CA MET A 102 -23.60 -16.64 -21.11
C MET A 102 -22.69 -17.84 -21.43
N LYS A 103 -22.33 -18.03 -22.71
CA LYS A 103 -21.37 -19.08 -23.12
C LYS A 103 -19.97 -18.82 -22.53
N LEU A 104 -19.55 -17.56 -22.48
CA LEU A 104 -18.27 -17.17 -21.91
C LEU A 104 -18.21 -17.39 -20.39
N ALA A 105 -19.27 -17.03 -19.66
CA ALA A 105 -19.40 -17.30 -18.23
C ALA A 105 -19.40 -18.80 -17.93
N ALA A 106 -20.10 -19.60 -18.73
CA ALA A 106 -20.09 -21.06 -18.61
C ALA A 106 -18.71 -21.66 -18.90
N GLN A 107 -17.97 -21.12 -19.88
CA GLN A 107 -16.59 -21.53 -20.18
C GLN A 107 -15.61 -21.15 -19.07
N MET A 108 -15.79 -20.01 -18.40
CA MET A 108 -14.94 -19.63 -17.26
C MET A 108 -15.12 -20.51 -16.02
N GLN A 109 -16.28 -21.16 -15.90
CA GLN A 109 -16.55 -22.14 -14.85
C GLN A 109 -16.03 -23.55 -15.22
N ASP A 110 -15.54 -23.76 -16.45
CA ASP A 110 -14.95 -25.04 -16.88
C ASP A 110 -13.55 -25.24 -16.26
N PRO A 111 -13.32 -26.30 -15.46
CA PRO A 111 -12.03 -26.62 -14.87
C PRO A 111 -10.90 -26.81 -15.90
N VAL A 112 -11.22 -27.22 -17.12
CA VAL A 112 -10.25 -27.38 -18.22
C VAL A 112 -9.78 -26.02 -18.73
N PHE A 113 -10.70 -25.05 -18.79
CA PHE A 113 -10.41 -23.70 -19.24
C PHE A 113 -9.62 -22.90 -18.18
N GLN A 114 -9.91 -23.08 -16.89
CA GLN A 114 -9.15 -22.47 -15.80
C GLN A 114 -7.67 -22.86 -15.82
N LYS A 115 -7.38 -24.16 -16.01
CA LYS A 115 -5.99 -24.64 -16.19
C LYS A 115 -5.30 -24.03 -17.41
N LYS A 116 -6.07 -23.74 -18.46
CA LYS A 116 -5.56 -23.09 -19.66
C LYS A 116 -5.18 -21.63 -19.40
N ILE A 117 -5.98 -20.90 -18.62
CA ILE A 117 -5.65 -19.53 -18.18
C ILE A 117 -4.43 -19.53 -17.27
N GLU A 118 -4.31 -20.46 -16.32
CA GLU A 118 -3.15 -20.55 -15.44
C GLU A 118 -1.84 -20.73 -16.23
N ALA A 119 -1.89 -21.55 -17.29
CA ALA A 119 -0.77 -21.84 -18.19
C ALA A 119 -0.44 -20.72 -19.21
N MET A 120 -1.28 -19.69 -19.36
CA MET A 120 -1.00 -18.55 -20.24
C MET A 120 0.13 -17.68 -19.68
N SER A 121 0.93 -17.12 -20.60
CA SER A 121 1.90 -16.07 -20.28
C SER A 121 1.20 -14.79 -19.82
N GLN A 122 1.93 -13.90 -19.16
CA GLN A 122 1.39 -12.64 -18.64
C GLN A 122 0.83 -11.73 -19.74
N GLN A 123 1.42 -11.78 -20.94
CA GLN A 123 0.99 -11.02 -22.11
C GLN A 123 -0.31 -11.59 -22.70
N GLU A 124 -0.43 -12.92 -22.78
CA GLU A 124 -1.67 -13.60 -23.21
C GLU A 124 -2.82 -13.42 -22.22
N LYS A 125 -2.52 -13.39 -20.90
CA LYS A 125 -3.51 -13.06 -19.86
C LYS A 125 -4.05 -11.65 -20.01
N MET A 126 -3.19 -10.70 -20.38
CA MET A 126 -3.58 -9.31 -20.60
C MET A 126 -4.41 -9.14 -21.88
N GLU A 127 -4.03 -9.79 -22.98
CA GLU A 127 -4.81 -9.79 -24.23
C GLU A 127 -6.17 -10.48 -24.04
N PHE A 128 -6.21 -11.58 -23.29
CA PHE A 128 -7.45 -12.26 -22.92
C PHE A 128 -8.35 -11.38 -22.05
N ALA A 129 -7.79 -10.70 -21.05
CA ALA A 129 -8.52 -9.75 -20.21
C ALA A 129 -9.06 -8.55 -21.01
N MET A 130 -8.28 -8.01 -21.95
CA MET A 130 -8.71 -6.93 -22.84
C MET A 130 -9.85 -7.38 -23.77
N LYS A 131 -9.76 -8.58 -24.33
CA LYS A 131 -10.80 -9.16 -25.19
C LYS A 131 -12.10 -9.40 -24.42
N MET A 132 -12.01 -9.93 -23.20
CA MET A 132 -13.14 -10.09 -22.28
C MET A 132 -13.80 -8.74 -21.95
N GLN A 133 -12.99 -7.71 -21.68
CA GLN A 133 -13.49 -6.36 -21.39
C GLN A 133 -14.24 -5.76 -22.59
N GLN A 134 -13.74 -5.98 -23.81
CA GLN A 134 -14.40 -5.54 -25.04
C GLN A 134 -15.72 -6.29 -25.31
N GLU A 135 -15.75 -7.60 -25.11
CA GLU A 135 -16.96 -8.41 -25.32
C GLU A 135 -18.04 -8.15 -24.25
N MET A 136 -17.63 -7.82 -23.01
CA MET A 136 -18.56 -7.38 -21.96
C MET A 136 -19.16 -6.00 -22.26
N ALA A 137 -18.37 -5.06 -22.81
CA ALA A 137 -18.85 -3.73 -23.19
C ALA A 137 -19.87 -3.74 -24.35
N ALA A 138 -19.78 -4.73 -25.24
CA ALA A 138 -20.60 -4.82 -26.46
C ALA A 138 -22.05 -5.32 -26.23
N GLY A 139 -22.42 -5.76 -25.01
CA GLY A 139 -23.75 -6.29 -24.67
C GLY A 139 -24.69 -5.33 -23.97
N SER A 140 -24.48 -4.01 -24.07
CA SER A 140 -25.25 -3.01 -23.33
C SER A 140 -26.67 -2.87 -23.87
N ALA A 141 -27.67 -3.25 -23.05
CA ALA A 141 -29.05 -2.81 -23.22
C ALA A 141 -29.12 -1.27 -23.31
N PRO A 142 -30.13 -0.68 -23.98
CA PRO A 142 -30.23 0.77 -24.10
C PRO A 142 -30.17 1.42 -22.71
N VAL A 143 -29.15 2.24 -22.50
CA VAL A 143 -28.90 2.98 -21.25
C VAL A 143 -30.12 3.86 -21.00
N GLN A 144 -30.91 3.55 -19.96
CA GLN A 144 -31.89 4.50 -19.46
C GLN A 144 -31.14 5.75 -19.00
N ALA A 145 -31.55 6.91 -19.52
CA ALA A 145 -31.03 8.19 -19.05
C ALA A 145 -31.34 8.35 -17.56
N GLU A 146 -30.35 8.83 -16.80
CA GLU A 146 -30.53 9.19 -15.40
C GLU A 146 -31.14 10.59 -15.28
N ASP A 147 -31.61 10.93 -14.07
CA ASP A 147 -32.00 12.29 -13.74
C ASP A 147 -30.83 13.27 -14.00
N GLU A 148 -31.13 14.50 -14.42
CA GLU A 148 -30.14 15.49 -14.84
C GLU A 148 -29.10 15.78 -13.74
N ASP A 149 -29.53 15.82 -12.47
CA ASP A 149 -28.65 16.05 -11.32
C ASP A 149 -27.74 14.85 -11.02
N VAL A 150 -28.16 13.64 -11.36
CA VAL A 150 -27.33 12.42 -11.27
C VAL A 150 -26.29 12.40 -12.38
N ALA A 151 -26.68 12.74 -13.61
CA ALA A 151 -25.76 12.81 -14.74
C ALA A 151 -24.68 13.89 -14.55
N GLU A 152 -25.04 15.06 -14.01
CA GLU A 152 -24.08 16.12 -13.63
C GLU A 152 -23.04 15.59 -12.64
N VAL A 153 -23.47 14.91 -11.59
CA VAL A 153 -22.55 14.38 -10.57
C VAL A 153 -21.65 13.26 -11.13
N ILE A 154 -22.15 12.38 -11.99
CA ILE A 154 -21.31 11.37 -12.65
C ILE A 154 -20.18 12.05 -13.43
N ASN A 155 -20.50 13.09 -14.21
CA ASN A 155 -19.51 13.84 -14.98
C ASN A 155 -18.50 14.57 -14.08
N GLU A 156 -18.96 15.21 -13.00
CA GLU A 156 -18.06 15.88 -12.05
C GLU A 156 -17.10 14.90 -11.37
N ILE A 157 -17.59 13.72 -10.97
CA ILE A 157 -16.75 12.68 -10.35
C ILE A 157 -15.74 12.11 -11.36
N ALA A 158 -16.18 11.90 -12.61
CA ALA A 158 -15.28 11.48 -13.68
C ALA A 158 -14.17 12.52 -13.93
N GLU A 159 -14.51 13.81 -13.92
CA GLU A 159 -13.54 14.91 -14.05
C GLU A 159 -12.56 14.95 -12.87
N ILE A 160 -13.06 14.85 -11.63
CA ILE A 160 -12.23 14.84 -10.42
C ILE A 160 -11.24 13.66 -10.47
N THR A 161 -11.73 12.45 -10.74
CA THR A 161 -10.88 11.25 -10.77
C THR A 161 -9.87 11.28 -11.91
N THR A 162 -10.26 11.78 -13.09
CA THR A 162 -9.33 12.00 -14.21
C THR A 162 -8.25 13.01 -13.85
N ASN A 163 -8.63 14.16 -13.30
CA ASN A 163 -7.69 15.18 -12.86
C ASN A 163 -6.70 14.65 -11.82
N LEU A 164 -7.19 13.90 -10.82
CA LEU A 164 -6.34 13.26 -9.82
C LEU A 164 -5.38 12.27 -10.47
N ASN A 165 -5.86 11.39 -11.34
CA ASN A 165 -5.04 10.37 -12.01
C ASN A 165 -3.96 10.97 -12.92
N THR A 166 -4.29 12.03 -13.67
CA THR A 166 -3.36 12.70 -14.58
C THR A 166 -2.34 13.56 -13.84
N LYS A 167 -2.74 14.25 -12.76
CA LYS A 167 -1.85 15.21 -12.08
C LYS A 167 -1.10 14.63 -10.89
N HIS A 168 -1.70 13.66 -10.20
CA HIS A 168 -1.27 13.17 -8.88
C HIS A 168 -1.22 11.64 -8.75
N GLY A 169 -1.67 10.92 -9.79
CA GLY A 169 -1.72 9.46 -9.83
C GLY A 169 -0.69 8.83 -10.77
N LEU A 170 -0.97 7.59 -11.19
CA LEU A 170 -0.05 6.73 -11.93
C LEU A 170 0.43 7.31 -13.26
N LEU A 171 -0.37 8.14 -13.93
CA LEU A 171 -0.03 8.71 -15.24
C LEU A 171 1.05 9.80 -15.15
N ASN A 172 1.36 10.27 -13.95
CA ASN A 172 2.42 11.24 -13.69
C ASN A 172 3.26 10.77 -12.50
N PHE A 173 3.89 9.60 -12.67
CA PHE A 173 4.62 8.91 -11.60
C PHE A 173 5.62 9.83 -10.88
N GLU A 174 6.43 10.62 -11.60
CA GLU A 174 7.45 11.51 -11.03
C GLU A 174 6.89 12.61 -10.11
N ASN A 175 5.66 13.05 -10.37
CA ASN A 175 4.94 14.03 -9.55
C ASN A 175 3.91 13.39 -8.61
N SER A 176 3.69 12.09 -8.72
CA SER A 176 2.88 11.31 -7.78
C SER A 176 3.62 11.11 -6.47
N LEU A 177 2.87 10.88 -5.39
CA LEU A 177 3.45 10.59 -4.10
C LEU A 177 4.34 9.34 -4.11
N ASN A 178 3.98 8.33 -4.90
CA ASN A 178 4.77 7.11 -5.09
C ASN A 178 6.15 7.41 -5.71
N GLY A 179 6.21 8.28 -6.72
CA GLY A 179 7.49 8.69 -7.31
C GLY A 179 8.34 9.50 -6.34
N LYS A 180 7.73 10.41 -5.57
CA LYS A 180 8.43 11.15 -4.50
C LYS A 180 8.99 10.21 -3.43
N TYR A 181 8.21 9.23 -3.00
CA TYR A 181 8.65 8.23 -2.02
C TYR A 181 9.76 7.32 -2.58
N SER A 182 9.65 6.89 -3.83
CA SER A 182 10.69 6.09 -4.50
C SER A 182 12.02 6.84 -4.55
N ALA A 183 12.01 8.12 -4.93
CA ALA A 183 13.21 8.96 -4.94
C ALA A 183 13.78 9.18 -3.52
N TYR A 184 12.90 9.37 -2.53
CA TYR A 184 13.28 9.46 -1.12
C TYR A 184 14.00 8.18 -0.65
N SER A 185 13.38 7.01 -0.85
CA SER A 185 13.90 5.72 -0.41
C SER A 185 15.22 5.37 -1.10
N GLN A 186 15.35 5.69 -2.38
CA GLN A 186 16.62 5.50 -3.11
C GLN A 186 17.75 6.32 -2.49
N LYS A 187 17.54 7.61 -2.18
CA LYS A 187 18.55 8.47 -1.56
C LYS A 187 18.99 7.92 -0.20
N ILE A 188 18.05 7.45 0.63
CA ILE A 188 18.36 6.84 1.92
C ILE A 188 19.21 5.58 1.74
N LYS A 189 18.81 4.68 0.84
CA LYS A 189 19.55 3.45 0.57
C LYS A 189 20.98 3.71 0.10
N GLU A 190 21.16 4.63 -0.84
CA GLU A 190 22.49 5.02 -1.34
C GLU A 190 23.37 5.62 -0.24
N TYR A 191 22.79 6.46 0.63
CA TYR A 191 23.53 7.04 1.74
C TYR A 191 23.92 6.00 2.80
N ASN A 192 23.01 5.07 3.11
CA ASN A 192 23.28 3.99 4.07
C ASN A 192 24.42 3.09 3.60
N LEU A 193 24.48 2.76 2.30
CA LEU A 193 25.61 2.02 1.71
C LEU A 193 26.92 2.79 1.84
N LYS A 194 26.94 4.09 1.54
CA LYS A 194 28.14 4.93 1.72
C LYS A 194 28.61 4.98 3.17
N MET A 195 27.68 5.00 4.14
CA MET A 195 28.04 4.99 5.57
C MET A 195 28.57 3.62 6.01
N GLN A 196 28.07 2.52 5.44
CA GLN A 196 28.63 1.20 5.67
C GLN A 196 30.08 1.08 5.13
N GLU A 197 30.33 1.56 3.92
CA GLU A 197 31.67 1.61 3.33
C GLU A 197 32.62 2.47 4.17
N TRP A 198 32.14 3.63 4.63
CA TRP A 198 32.88 4.51 5.53
C TRP A 198 33.20 3.82 6.87
N GLU A 199 32.23 3.17 7.50
CA GLU A 199 32.42 2.44 8.76
C GLU A 199 33.52 1.37 8.61
N MET A 200 33.45 0.55 7.56
CA MET A 200 34.47 -0.47 7.28
C MET A 200 35.85 0.14 7.07
N ALA A 201 35.94 1.24 6.33
CA ALA A 201 37.20 1.95 6.08
C ALA A 201 37.79 2.55 7.36
N GLU A 202 36.98 3.12 8.25
CA GLU A 202 37.44 3.65 9.54
C GLU A 202 37.88 2.55 10.50
N VAL A 203 37.15 1.42 10.57
CA VAL A 203 37.55 0.27 11.39
C VAL A 203 38.89 -0.31 10.90
N ALA A 204 39.12 -0.37 9.59
CA ALA A 204 40.37 -0.86 9.02
C ALA A 204 41.60 -0.03 9.44
N LYS A 205 41.43 1.28 9.68
CA LYS A 205 42.50 2.20 10.15
C LYS A 205 42.93 1.95 11.59
N LEU A 206 42.12 1.26 12.40
CA LEU A 206 42.45 0.99 13.80
C LEU A 206 43.64 0.03 13.90
N PRO A 207 44.59 0.24 14.83
CA PRO A 207 45.64 -0.74 15.07
C PRO A 207 45.06 -2.02 15.70
N ASN A 208 45.70 -3.16 15.44
CA ASN A 208 45.38 -4.40 16.13
C ASN A 208 45.94 -4.32 17.56
N LEU A 209 45.17 -4.81 18.53
CA LEU A 209 45.64 -4.98 19.90
C LEU A 209 46.65 -6.12 19.97
N PRO A 210 47.68 -6.00 20.83
CA PRO A 210 48.64 -7.07 21.03
C PRO A 210 47.94 -8.31 21.57
N GLN A 211 48.33 -9.46 21.02
CA GLN A 211 47.78 -10.76 21.39
C GLN A 211 48.13 -11.05 22.86
N LYS A 212 47.13 -11.23 23.72
CA LYS A 212 47.31 -11.79 25.07
C LYS A 212 46.93 -13.27 25.02
N MET A 213 47.67 -14.12 25.75
CA MET A 213 47.52 -15.58 25.71
C MET A 213 46.04 -16.00 25.75
N GLY A 214 45.57 -16.64 24.69
CA GLY A 214 44.21 -17.18 24.57
C GLY A 214 43.17 -16.32 23.85
N VAL A 215 43.49 -15.06 23.48
CA VAL A 215 42.57 -14.17 22.74
C VAL A 215 43.19 -13.77 21.40
N SER A 216 42.43 -13.87 20.31
CA SER A 216 42.86 -13.43 18.97
C SER A 216 43.21 -11.93 18.97
N ALA A 217 44.25 -11.56 18.23
CA ALA A 217 44.56 -10.15 18.00
C ALA A 217 43.42 -9.53 17.19
N GLY A 218 42.80 -8.48 17.71
CA GLY A 218 41.66 -7.81 17.08
C GLY A 218 41.73 -6.29 17.24
N LYS A 219 40.81 -5.57 16.60
CA LYS A 219 40.66 -4.12 16.84
C LYS A 219 40.16 -3.88 18.26
N ASP A 220 40.43 -2.69 18.79
CA ASP A 220 39.86 -2.23 20.07
C ASP A 220 38.32 -2.23 19.98
N PRO A 221 37.61 -3.11 20.72
CA PRO A 221 36.16 -3.25 20.63
C PRO A 221 35.39 -1.96 20.91
N GLN A 222 35.91 -1.14 21.84
CA GLN A 222 35.29 0.14 22.18
C GLN A 222 35.39 1.13 21.02
N LYS A 223 36.52 1.16 20.32
CA LYS A 223 36.70 2.03 19.14
C LYS A 223 35.83 1.57 17.97
N VAL A 224 35.72 0.25 17.73
CA VAL A 224 34.82 -0.29 16.70
C VAL A 224 33.36 0.09 17.00
N LYS A 225 32.90 -0.12 18.23
CA LYS A 225 31.57 0.30 18.68
C LYS A 225 31.33 1.80 18.47
N ASN A 226 32.31 2.65 18.79
CA ASN A 226 32.21 4.10 18.61
C ASN A 226 32.11 4.50 17.13
N ILE A 227 32.85 3.84 16.23
CA ILE A 227 32.76 4.10 14.78
C ILE A 227 31.37 3.72 14.26
N LYS A 228 30.84 2.55 14.67
CA LYS A 228 29.50 2.11 14.31
C LYS A 228 28.41 3.07 14.80
N LEU A 229 28.52 3.56 16.04
CA LEU A 229 27.63 4.61 16.56
C LEU A 229 27.73 5.91 15.75
N ALA A 230 28.94 6.31 15.35
CA ALA A 230 29.13 7.50 14.52
C ALA A 230 28.51 7.33 13.12
N SER A 231 28.61 6.14 12.52
CA SER A 231 27.96 5.78 11.24
C SER A 231 26.44 5.92 11.35
N ILE A 232 25.84 5.32 12.38
CA ILE A 232 24.39 5.39 12.62
C ILE A 232 23.94 6.84 12.87
N ASN A 233 24.70 7.63 13.66
CA ASN A 233 24.37 9.03 13.89
C ASN A 233 24.36 9.86 12.59
N LYS A 234 25.29 9.59 11.66
CA LYS A 234 25.29 10.24 10.33
C LYS A 234 24.08 9.82 9.49
N GLN A 235 23.70 8.53 9.53
CA GLN A 235 22.49 8.04 8.87
C GLN A 235 21.23 8.72 9.42
N ILE A 236 21.13 8.88 10.75
CA ILE A 236 20.02 9.58 11.41
C ILE A 236 19.97 11.06 10.98
N GLU A 237 21.10 11.75 10.99
CA GLU A 237 21.16 13.16 10.57
C GLU A 237 20.70 13.33 9.11
N PHE A 238 21.16 12.45 8.21
CA PHE A 238 20.75 12.46 6.81
C PHE A 238 19.25 12.13 6.66
N MET A 239 18.76 11.13 7.38
CA MET A 239 17.34 10.76 7.39
C MET A 239 16.47 11.93 7.83
N ASP A 240 16.84 12.64 8.90
CA ASP A 240 16.11 13.84 9.37
C ASP A 240 16.06 14.94 8.30
N GLN A 241 17.13 15.13 7.53
CA GLN A 241 17.13 16.08 6.40
C GLN A 241 16.18 15.62 5.28
N GLN A 242 16.18 14.33 4.94
CA GLN A 242 15.29 13.80 3.91
C GLN A 242 13.82 13.83 4.36
N LEU A 243 13.52 13.53 5.63
CA LEU A 243 12.17 13.63 6.20
C LEU A 243 11.63 15.05 6.12
N LYS A 244 12.45 16.07 6.43
CA LYS A 244 12.06 17.48 6.28
C LYS A 244 11.72 17.82 4.83
N ALA A 245 12.57 17.39 3.88
CA ALA A 245 12.32 17.63 2.46
C ALA A 245 11.06 16.89 1.96
N PHE A 246 10.88 15.63 2.37
CA PHE A 246 9.72 14.83 1.99
C PHE A 246 8.41 15.39 2.55
N ASN A 247 8.41 15.91 3.79
CA ASN A 247 7.24 16.54 4.39
C ASN A 247 6.75 17.77 3.61
N ILE A 248 7.65 18.51 2.95
CA ILE A 248 7.25 19.62 2.06
C ILE A 248 6.45 19.09 0.86
N GLU A 249 6.98 18.07 0.19
CA GLU A 249 6.31 17.43 -0.95
C GLU A 249 5.00 16.76 -0.54
N TRP A 250 4.98 16.08 0.61
CA TRP A 250 3.80 15.48 1.21
C TRP A 250 2.70 16.51 1.44
N ASN A 251 3.02 17.62 2.09
CA ASN A 251 2.04 18.66 2.39
C ASN A 251 1.51 19.31 1.12
N LYS A 252 2.35 19.53 0.11
CA LYS A 252 1.93 20.01 -1.21
C LYS A 252 0.97 19.03 -1.90
N TYR A 253 1.28 17.74 -1.85
CA TYR A 253 0.40 16.69 -2.38
C TYR A 253 -0.96 16.66 -1.66
N LEU A 254 -0.93 16.68 -0.33
CA LEU A 254 -2.12 16.65 0.52
C LEU A 254 -3.02 17.87 0.30
N GLN A 255 -2.43 19.06 0.15
CA GLN A 255 -3.15 20.29 -0.16
C GLN A 255 -3.83 20.25 -1.54
N ALA A 256 -3.23 19.56 -2.52
CA ALA A 256 -3.82 19.42 -3.86
C ALA A 256 -4.92 18.35 -3.90
N VAL A 257 -4.71 17.22 -3.24
CA VAL A 257 -5.59 16.04 -3.34
C VAL A 257 -6.78 16.12 -2.37
N ARG A 258 -6.57 16.51 -1.11
CA ARG A 258 -7.64 16.47 -0.09
C ARG A 258 -8.91 17.26 -0.47
N PRO A 259 -8.83 18.49 -1.01
CA PRO A 259 -10.03 19.24 -1.41
C PRO A 259 -10.84 18.52 -2.50
N GLN A 260 -10.15 17.85 -3.43
CA GLN A 260 -10.79 17.08 -4.50
C GLN A 260 -11.50 15.84 -3.96
N LEU A 261 -10.84 15.10 -3.04
CA LEU A 261 -11.45 13.95 -2.34
C LEU A 261 -12.68 14.37 -1.54
N THR A 262 -12.59 15.47 -0.78
CA THR A 262 -13.72 16.02 -0.01
C THR A 262 -14.86 16.46 -0.92
N LYS A 263 -14.56 17.15 -2.03
CA LYS A 263 -15.59 17.55 -3.01
C LYS A 263 -16.29 16.32 -3.58
N ALA A 264 -15.55 15.28 -3.95
CA ALA A 264 -16.11 14.05 -4.48
C ALA A 264 -17.06 13.37 -3.48
N ASP A 265 -16.66 13.21 -2.22
CA ASP A 265 -17.50 12.59 -1.17
C ASP A 265 -18.81 13.37 -0.96
N GLN A 266 -18.74 14.70 -0.94
CA GLN A 266 -19.93 15.55 -0.84
C GLN A 266 -20.88 15.36 -2.03
N ARG A 267 -20.34 15.16 -3.24
CA ARG A 267 -21.15 14.87 -4.43
C ARG A 267 -21.78 13.49 -4.39
N PHE A 268 -21.04 12.46 -3.99
CA PHE A 268 -21.60 11.10 -3.78
C PHE A 268 -22.74 11.11 -2.77
N ALA A 269 -22.58 11.83 -1.65
CA ALA A 269 -23.61 11.97 -0.64
C ALA A 269 -24.88 12.67 -1.18
N LYS A 270 -24.72 13.75 -1.98
CA LYS A 270 -25.84 14.52 -2.54
C LYS A 270 -26.78 13.69 -3.41
N ILE A 271 -26.25 12.76 -4.20
CA ILE A 271 -27.07 11.95 -5.10
C ILE A 271 -27.55 10.64 -4.48
N GLU A 272 -27.20 10.35 -3.22
CA GLU A 272 -27.50 9.07 -2.57
C GLU A 272 -27.33 7.90 -3.55
N TYR A 273 -26.17 7.81 -4.23
CA TYR A 273 -26.07 7.08 -5.50
C TYR A 273 -26.45 5.58 -5.41
N TYR A 274 -26.37 5.00 -4.21
CA TYR A 274 -26.82 3.66 -3.91
C TYR A 274 -28.36 3.49 -4.02
N LYS A 275 -29.13 4.55 -3.78
CA LYS A 275 -30.60 4.63 -3.85
C LYS A 275 -31.12 5.24 -5.14
N ARG A 276 -30.59 6.38 -5.58
CA ARG A 276 -31.21 7.18 -6.66
C ARG A 276 -30.77 6.78 -8.06
N VAL A 277 -29.54 6.32 -8.24
CA VAL A 277 -29.07 5.85 -9.56
C VAL A 277 -29.83 4.58 -9.91
N ARG A 278 -30.42 4.51 -11.10
CA ARG A 278 -31.22 3.35 -11.50
C ARG A 278 -30.41 2.36 -12.32
N ASN A 279 -29.46 2.86 -13.10
CA ASN A 279 -28.64 2.09 -14.01
C ASN A 279 -27.46 1.42 -13.28
N ASN A 280 -27.41 0.09 -13.34
CA ASN A 280 -26.32 -0.69 -12.74
C ASN A 280 -24.95 -0.36 -13.34
N ALA A 281 -24.86 0.02 -14.62
CA ALA A 281 -23.62 0.45 -15.24
C ALA A 281 -23.10 1.76 -14.60
N PHE A 282 -23.97 2.76 -14.41
CA PHE A 282 -23.58 4.01 -13.74
C PHE A 282 -23.26 3.79 -12.26
N LYS A 283 -23.98 2.91 -11.56
CA LYS A 283 -23.60 2.50 -10.19
C LYS A 283 -22.20 1.90 -10.17
N ASN A 284 -21.88 1.02 -11.12
CA ASN A 284 -20.58 0.39 -11.20
C ASN A 284 -19.47 1.41 -11.51
N THR A 285 -19.72 2.37 -12.40
CA THR A 285 -18.81 3.49 -12.67
C THR A 285 -18.55 4.34 -11.43
N LEU A 286 -19.61 4.70 -10.68
CA LEU A 286 -19.49 5.48 -9.45
C LEU A 286 -18.72 4.71 -8.35
N LEU A 287 -18.95 3.40 -8.20
CA LEU A 287 -18.16 2.55 -7.31
C LEU A 287 -16.69 2.50 -7.72
N ALA A 288 -16.39 2.39 -9.02
CA ALA A 288 -15.02 2.40 -9.51
C ALA A 288 -14.31 3.73 -9.21
N HIS A 289 -15.01 4.85 -9.35
CA HIS A 289 -14.51 6.16 -8.95
C HIS A 289 -14.28 6.26 -7.43
N GLN A 290 -15.21 5.78 -6.62
CA GLN A 290 -15.06 5.75 -5.16
C GLN A 290 -13.85 4.92 -4.73
N GLY A 291 -13.65 3.73 -5.30
CA GLY A 291 -12.48 2.89 -5.05
C GLY A 291 -11.17 3.58 -5.49
N THR A 292 -11.20 4.30 -6.62
CA THR A 292 -10.05 5.11 -7.05
C THR A 292 -9.72 6.18 -6.02
N LEU A 293 -10.69 6.93 -5.52
CA LEU A 293 -10.48 7.97 -4.50
C LEU A 293 -9.96 7.39 -3.18
N LEU A 294 -10.45 6.21 -2.77
CA LEU A 294 -9.98 5.53 -1.57
C LEU A 294 -8.51 5.09 -1.69
N SER A 295 -8.10 4.66 -2.87
CA SER A 295 -6.72 4.21 -3.14
C SER A 295 -5.67 5.31 -2.91
N TYR A 296 -6.02 6.58 -3.11
CA TYR A 296 -5.14 7.71 -2.79
C TYR A 296 -4.84 7.77 -1.28
N VAL A 297 -5.85 7.55 -0.45
CA VAL A 297 -5.75 7.59 1.01
C VAL A 297 -5.03 6.37 1.54
N GLN A 298 -5.27 5.20 0.95
CA GLN A 298 -4.51 3.98 1.23
C GLN A 298 -3.03 4.16 0.90
N THR A 299 -2.72 4.67 -0.29
CA THR A 299 -1.33 4.93 -0.73
C THR A 299 -0.63 5.90 0.24
N MET A 300 -1.30 6.97 0.65
CA MET A 300 -0.77 7.89 1.66
C MET A 300 -0.48 7.15 2.98
N ALA A 301 -1.44 6.41 3.52
CA ALA A 301 -1.24 5.67 4.78
C ALA A 301 -0.08 4.68 4.70
N GLU A 302 0.06 3.96 3.59
CA GLU A 302 1.13 3.00 3.35
C GLU A 302 2.50 3.66 3.30
N ILE A 303 2.64 4.75 2.56
CA ILE A 303 3.89 5.51 2.48
C ILE A 303 4.25 6.07 3.86
N SER A 304 3.29 6.63 4.59
CA SER A 304 3.52 7.14 5.93
C SER A 304 4.03 6.03 6.87
N GLU A 305 3.44 4.85 6.82
CA GLU A 305 3.85 3.70 7.64
C GLU A 305 5.27 3.23 7.30
N LEU A 306 5.59 3.11 6.01
CA LEU A 306 6.92 2.71 5.55
C LEU A 306 7.99 3.68 6.05
N ILE A 307 7.74 4.99 5.94
CA ILE A 307 8.67 6.03 6.41
C ILE A 307 8.83 5.98 7.93
N ILE A 308 7.74 5.81 8.68
CA ILE A 308 7.79 5.68 10.14
C ILE A 308 8.66 4.49 10.52
N LYS A 309 8.42 3.33 9.91
CA LYS A 309 9.14 2.10 10.20
C LYS A 309 10.63 2.23 9.88
N GLU A 310 10.99 2.62 8.66
CA GLU A 310 12.39 2.76 8.23
C GLU A 310 13.16 3.74 9.12
N SER A 311 12.52 4.86 9.48
CA SER A 311 13.12 5.88 10.35
C SER A 311 13.29 5.37 11.78
N ALA A 312 12.26 4.75 12.35
CA ALA A 312 12.31 4.20 13.71
C ALA A 312 13.31 3.05 13.84
N GLU A 313 13.49 2.24 12.80
CA GLU A 313 14.48 1.15 12.77
C GLU A 313 15.92 1.67 12.94
N LEU A 314 16.25 2.86 12.41
CA LEU A 314 17.57 3.48 12.65
C LEU A 314 17.78 3.84 14.13
N GLN A 315 16.75 4.36 14.80
CA GLN A 315 16.82 4.66 16.23
C GLN A 315 16.91 3.38 17.08
N ALA A 316 16.17 2.33 16.70
CA ALA A 316 16.27 1.03 17.34
C ALA A 316 17.66 0.40 17.17
N LEU A 317 18.25 0.51 15.97
CA LEU A 317 19.61 0.06 15.68
C LEU A 317 20.65 0.80 16.52
N LYS A 318 20.50 2.13 16.67
CA LYS A 318 21.35 2.92 17.56
C LYS A 318 21.31 2.39 18.99
N LEU A 319 20.10 2.21 19.55
CA LEU A 319 19.93 1.66 20.90
C LEU A 319 20.54 0.28 21.03
N LYS A 320 20.38 -0.59 20.01
CA LYS A 320 20.99 -1.92 19.99
C LYS A 320 22.51 -1.84 20.12
N VAL A 321 23.16 -1.00 19.32
CA VAL A 321 24.62 -0.82 19.37
C VAL A 321 25.05 -0.21 20.70
N GLU A 322 24.32 0.76 21.24
CA GLU A 322 24.61 1.39 22.55
C GLU A 322 24.59 0.38 23.69
N HIS A 323 23.63 -0.55 23.70
CA HIS A 323 23.46 -1.55 24.76
C HIS A 323 24.18 -2.88 24.48
N ALA A 324 24.70 -3.09 23.27
CA ALA A 324 25.47 -4.28 22.92
C ALA A 324 26.75 -4.38 23.79
N PRO A 325 27.04 -5.56 24.37
CA PRO A 325 28.27 -5.80 25.12
C PRO A 325 29.48 -5.72 24.18
N LEU A 326 30.64 -5.31 24.72
CA LEU A 326 31.86 -5.17 23.92
C LEU A 326 32.33 -6.49 23.29
N THR A 327 31.95 -7.62 23.88
CA THR A 327 32.23 -8.96 23.36
C THR A 327 31.66 -9.21 21.97
N GLU A 328 30.61 -8.50 21.54
CA GLU A 328 30.09 -8.59 20.16
C GLU A 328 31.05 -8.01 19.11
N TYR A 329 31.98 -7.17 19.55
CA TYR A 329 32.98 -6.49 18.71
C TYR A 329 34.38 -7.12 18.88
N GLU A 330 34.49 -8.20 19.64
CA GLU A 330 35.72 -8.99 19.76
C GLU A 330 35.81 -9.98 18.58
N GLY A 331 36.93 -9.96 17.84
CA GLY A 331 37.24 -10.97 16.83
C GLY A 331 36.45 -10.94 15.52
N ASN A 332 35.44 -10.07 15.37
CA ASN A 332 34.69 -9.90 14.13
C ASN A 332 35.17 -8.64 13.39
N LEU A 333 36.16 -8.81 12.51
CA LEU A 333 36.42 -8.10 11.23
C LEU A 333 37.88 -8.27 10.80
#